data_AF-A0A349DH80-F1
#
_entry.id   AF-A0A349DH80-F1
#
_cell.length_a   1.000
_cell.length_b   1.000
_cell.length_c   1.000
_cell.angle_alpha   90.00
_cell.angle_beta   90.00
_cell.angle_gamma   90.00
#
_symmetry.space_group_name_H-M   'P 1'
#
loop_
_entity.id
_entity.type
_entity.pdbx_description
1 polymer ?
#
loop_
_entity_poly.entity_id
_entity_poly.type
_entity_poly.pdbx_seq_one_letter_code
_entity_poly.pdbx_strand_id
1 'polypeptide(L)'
;MWSSIKNLFGGGKASNGTKCKDPQKCLEMLQLVVDNEADPDKAAQFLKKIEGCKMCTDCYEQDNCIKDILNSKVERKSVPQDVIDCIKLKLKEDSN
;
A
#
# COMPACT_ATOMS: atom_id res chain seq x y z
N MET A 1 14.94 1.88 6.65
CA MET A 1 15.00 2.38 5.26
C MET A 1 13.97 3.48 4.99
N TRP A 2 12.77 3.45 5.58
CA TRP A 2 11.77 4.53 5.45
C TRP A 2 11.91 5.74 6.38
N SER A 3 12.68 5.67 7.47
CA SER A 3 12.99 6.86 8.27
C SER A 3 13.73 7.94 7.46
N SER A 4 14.42 7.57 6.38
CA SER A 4 15.15 8.49 5.51
C SER A 4 14.27 9.16 4.45
N ILE A 5 13.15 8.54 4.03
CA ILE A 5 12.21 9.13 3.06
C ILE A 5 11.33 10.22 3.72
N LYS A 6 11.10 10.13 5.04
CA LYS A 6 10.38 11.16 5.82
C LYS A 6 10.95 12.57 5.62
N ASN A 7 12.25 12.69 5.35
CA ASN A 7 12.93 13.97 5.18
C ASN A 7 12.95 14.48 3.73
N LEU A 8 12.57 13.68 2.73
CA LEU A 8 12.60 14.07 1.31
C LEU A 8 11.27 14.68 0.83
N PHE A 9 10.14 14.34 1.46
CA PHE A 9 8.83 14.90 1.13
C PHE A 9 8.21 15.74 2.27
N GLY A 10 8.86 15.79 3.44
CA GLY A 10 8.41 16.50 4.64
C GLY A 10 8.75 18.01 4.70
N GLY A 11 8.81 18.69 3.55
CA GLY A 11 9.13 20.11 3.45
C GLY A 11 7.96 20.94 2.94
N GLY A 12 6.81 20.93 3.62
CA GLY A 12 5.63 21.70 3.22
C GLY A 12 4.74 22.10 4.39
N LYS A 13 4.52 23.41 4.55
CA LYS A 13 3.83 24.10 5.66
C LYS A 13 2.55 23.42 6.15
N ALA A 14 2.39 23.42 7.48
CA ALA A 14 1.16 23.09 8.19
C ALA A 14 -0.07 23.74 7.53
N SER A 15 -0.91 22.91 6.91
CA SER A 15 -2.26 23.30 6.51
C SER A 15 -3.23 22.96 7.64
N ASN A 16 -4.15 23.88 7.93
CA ASN A 16 -5.16 23.79 8.98
C ASN A 16 -6.25 22.73 8.70
N GLY A 17 -5.84 21.50 8.42
CA GLY A 17 -6.71 20.32 8.49
C GLY A 17 -6.73 19.76 9.90
N THR A 18 -7.82 19.09 10.27
CA THR A 18 -7.96 18.33 11.53
C THR A 18 -6.70 17.48 11.77
N LYS A 19 -5.96 17.80 12.84
CA LYS A 19 -4.69 17.12 13.16
C LYS A 19 -4.92 15.61 13.26
N CYS A 20 -4.15 14.83 12.52
CA CYS A 20 -4.18 13.37 12.63
C CYS A 20 -3.84 12.97 14.07
N LYS A 21 -4.69 12.12 14.69
CA LYS A 21 -4.52 11.72 16.09
C LYS A 21 -3.24 10.91 16.32
N ASP A 22 -2.90 10.06 15.36
CA ASP A 22 -1.72 9.20 15.41
C ASP A 22 -1.16 9.02 13.99
N PRO A 23 -0.34 9.98 13.52
CA PRO A 23 0.15 9.98 12.14
C PRO A 23 1.03 8.76 11.86
N GLN A 24 1.76 8.24 12.85
CA GLN A 24 2.63 7.09 12.66
C GLN A 24 1.83 5.81 12.40
N LYS A 25 0.79 5.52 13.20
CA LYS A 25 -0.09 4.37 12.95
C LYS A 25 -0.90 4.51 11.67
N CYS A 26 -1.32 5.74 11.33
CA CYS A 26 -2.00 5.98 10.06
C CYS A 26 -1.09 5.68 8.88
N LEU A 27 0.18 6.09 8.92
CA LEU A 27 1.14 5.78 7.86
C LEU A 27 1.41 4.28 7.75
N GLU A 28 1.59 3.57 8.86
CA GLU A 28 1.79 2.12 8.86
C GLU A 28 0.58 1.38 8.24
N MET A 29 -0.64 1.78 8.60
CA MET A 29 -1.84 1.18 8.00
C MET A 29 -2.01 1.56 6.53
N LEU A 30 -1.68 2.79 6.14
CA LEU A 30 -1.70 3.24 4.75
C LEU A 30 -0.82 2.36 3.86
N GLN A 31 0.35 1.97 4.36
CA GLN A 31 1.30 1.13 3.64
C GLN A 31 0.74 -0.26 3.37
N LEU A 32 0.15 -0.89 4.39
CA LEU A 32 -0.55 -2.17 4.23
C LEU A 32 -1.70 -2.09 3.22
N VAL A 33 -2.42 -0.97 3.20
CA VAL A 33 -3.51 -0.74 2.23
C VAL A 33 -2.95 -0.56 0.82
N VAL A 34 -1.91 0.26 0.64
CA VAL A 34 -1.28 0.49 -0.67
C VAL A 34 -0.67 -0.80 -1.21
N ASP A 35 -0.07 -1.65 -0.38
CA ASP A 35 0.54 -2.92 -0.82
C ASP A 35 -0.48 -4.06 -1.02
N ASN A 36 -1.78 -3.80 -0.80
CA ASN A 36 -2.86 -4.79 -0.82
C ASN A 36 -2.68 -5.94 0.21
N GLU A 37 -1.97 -5.68 1.30
CA GLU A 37 -1.76 -6.64 2.40
C GLU A 37 -2.83 -6.52 3.50
N ALA A 38 -3.58 -5.41 3.50
CA ALA A 38 -4.72 -5.21 4.38
C ALA A 38 -5.96 -5.99 3.89
N ASP A 39 -6.73 -6.49 4.85
CA ASP A 39 -8.07 -7.02 4.58
C ASP A 39 -8.94 -5.96 3.86
N PRO A 40 -9.69 -6.33 2.80
CA PRO A 40 -10.44 -5.37 1.98
C PRO A 40 -11.47 -4.55 2.78
N ASP A 41 -12.18 -5.17 3.72
CA ASP A 41 -13.19 -4.49 4.53
C ASP A 41 -12.53 -3.50 5.50
N LYS A 42 -11.41 -3.90 6.11
CA LYS A 42 -10.61 -3.03 6.98
C LYS A 42 -9.97 -1.88 6.21
N ALA A 43 -9.50 -2.12 4.99
CA ALA A 43 -8.93 -1.10 4.12
C ALA A 43 -9.99 -0.04 3.77
N ALA A 44 -11.18 -0.45 3.35
CA ALA A 44 -12.28 0.47 3.03
C ALA A 44 -12.72 1.31 4.24
N GLN A 45 -12.81 0.69 5.43
CA GLN A 45 -13.12 1.41 6.67
C GLN A 45 -12.03 2.42 7.04
N PHE A 46 -10.76 2.03 6.85
CA PHE A 46 -9.63 2.90 7.14
C PHE A 46 -9.54 4.08 6.17
N LEU A 47 -9.77 3.88 4.87
CA LEU A 47 -9.81 4.95 3.88
C LEU A 47 -10.90 5.99 4.23
N LYS A 48 -12.11 5.55 4.59
CA LYS A 48 -13.18 6.45 5.08
C LYS A 48 -12.77 7.24 6.32
N LYS A 49 -12.00 6.63 7.23
CA LYS A 49 -11.53 7.30 8.45
C LYS A 49 -10.54 8.43 8.16
N ILE A 50 -9.73 8.30 7.10
CA ILE A 50 -8.70 9.30 6.76
C ILE A 50 -9.15 10.35 5.75
N GLU A 51 -10.33 10.21 5.12
CA GLU A 51 -10.91 11.19 4.19
C GLU A 51 -10.95 12.62 4.78
N GLY A 52 -11.17 12.75 6.10
CA GLY A 52 -11.15 14.04 6.81
C GLY A 52 -9.75 14.57 7.17
N CYS A 53 -8.69 13.83 6.83
CA CYS A 53 -7.31 14.18 7.13
C CYS A 53 -6.51 14.38 5.84
N LYS A 54 -6.31 15.64 5.47
CA LYS A 54 -5.56 16.02 4.27
C LYS A 54 -4.17 15.40 4.23
N MET A 55 -3.42 15.42 5.33
CA MET A 55 -2.08 14.84 5.37
C MET A 55 -2.07 13.34 5.04
N CYS A 56 -3.02 12.57 5.59
CA CYS A 56 -3.09 11.14 5.32
C CYS A 56 -3.57 10.85 3.89
N THR A 57 -4.50 11.67 3.38
CA THR A 57 -4.98 11.55 1.99
C THR A 57 -3.87 11.88 1.00
N ASP A 58 -3.13 12.97 1.21
CA ASP A 58 -1.99 13.36 0.38
C ASP A 58 -0.91 12.25 0.39
N CYS A 59 -0.60 11.65 1.55
CA CYS A 59 0.33 10.52 1.64
C CYS A 59 -0.17 9.28 0.88
N TYR A 60 -1.45 8.94 1.02
CA TYR A 60 -2.06 7.81 0.30
C TYR A 60 -1.96 7.97 -1.22
N GLU A 61 -2.26 9.17 -1.73
CA GLU A 61 -2.16 9.48 -3.15
C GLU A 61 -0.70 9.38 -3.65
N GLN A 62 0.25 9.92 -2.89
CA GLN A 62 1.68 9.84 -3.22
C GLN A 62 2.17 8.39 -3.29
N ASP A 63 1.83 7.58 -2.29
CA ASP A 63 2.26 6.18 -2.23
C ASP A 63 1.66 5.37 -3.39
N ASN A 64 0.40 5.62 -3.77
CA ASN A 64 -0.20 5.02 -4.97
C ASN A 64 0.49 5.46 -6.26
N CYS A 65 0.81 6.75 -6.42
CA CYS A 65 1.58 7.22 -7.58
C CYS A 65 2.95 6.53 -7.68
N ILE A 66 3.64 6.35 -6.55
CA ILE A 66 4.91 5.60 -6.51
C ILE A 66 4.69 4.14 -6.94
N LYS A 67 3.66 3.48 -6.39
CA LYS A 67 3.29 2.12 -6.77
C LYS A 67 3.01 1.99 -8.27
N ASP A 68 2.32 2.95 -8.87
CA ASP A 68 2.03 2.97 -10.31
C ASP A 68 3.31 3.11 -11.14
N ILE A 69 4.23 4.00 -10.74
CA ILE A 69 5.53 4.17 -11.39
C ILE A 69 6.37 2.88 -11.28
N LEU A 70 6.35 2.22 -10.12
CA LEU A 70 7.05 0.94 -9.95
C LEU A 70 6.42 -0.12 -10.86
N ASN A 71 5.09 -0.22 -10.89
CA ASN A 71 4.37 -1.14 -11.76
C ASN A 71 4.65 -0.89 -13.25
N SER A 72 4.82 0.36 -13.67
CA SER A 72 5.13 0.70 -15.07
C SER A 72 6.58 0.38 -15.46
N LYS A 73 7.50 0.31 -14.49
CA LYS A 73 8.93 0.06 -14.71
C LYS A 73 9.35 -1.39 -14.47
N VAL A 74 8.54 -2.16 -13.76
CA VAL A 74 8.81 -3.58 -13.51
C VAL A 74 8.56 -4.39 -14.80
N GLU A 75 9.59 -5.10 -15.23
CA GLU A 75 9.50 -6.08 -16.31
C GLU A 75 8.67 -7.29 -15.84
N ARG A 76 7.54 -7.56 -16.52
CA ARG A 76 6.71 -8.74 -16.27
C ARG A 76 7.29 -9.93 -17.00
N LYS A 77 7.92 -10.85 -16.26
CA LYS A 77 8.46 -12.10 -16.81
C LYS A 77 7.41 -13.21 -16.72
N SER A 78 7.40 -14.10 -17.71
CA SER A 78 6.61 -15.32 -17.66
C SER A 78 7.08 -16.18 -16.49
N VAL A 79 6.12 -16.69 -15.72
CA VAL A 79 6.41 -17.67 -14.66
C VAL A 79 6.88 -18.97 -15.32
N PRO A 80 7.99 -19.58 -14.86
CA PRO A 80 8.45 -20.88 -15.36
C PRO A 80 7.35 -21.95 -15.30
N GLN A 81 7.27 -22.79 -16.33
CA GLN A 81 6.19 -23.77 -16.50
C GLN A 81 6.18 -24.83 -15.40
N ASP A 82 7.36 -25.22 -14.93
CA ASP A 82 7.54 -26.13 -13.80
C ASP A 82 6.88 -25.61 -12.52
N VAL A 83 6.99 -24.30 -12.23
CA VAL A 83 6.34 -23.68 -11.07
C VAL A 83 4.82 -23.70 -11.23
N ILE A 84 4.32 -23.40 -12.44
CA ILE A 84 2.88 -23.45 -12.75
C ILE A 84 2.35 -24.87 -12.54
N ASP A 85 3.07 -25.88 -13.00
CA ASP A 85 2.67 -27.28 -12.90
C ASP A 85 2.70 -27.76 -11.45
N CYS A 86 3.71 -27.37 -10.67
CA CYS A 86 3.78 -27.64 -9.23
C CYS A 86 2.56 -27.06 -8.49
N ILE A 87 2.18 -25.82 -8.78
CA ILE A 87 1.01 -25.18 -8.15
C ILE A 87 -0.27 -25.93 -8.51
N LYS A 88 -0.46 -26.28 -9.79
CA LYS A 88 -1.65 -27.03 -10.26
C LYS A 88 -1.74 -28.41 -9.63
N LEU A 89 -0.62 -29.08 -9.39
CA LEU A 89 -0.59 -30.38 -8.72
C LEU A 89 -1.04 -30.25 -7.26
N LYS A 90 -0.52 -29.27 -6.52
CA LYS A 90 -0.94 -29.03 -5.12
C LYS A 90 -2.42 -28.72 -4.97
N LEU A 91 -2.98 -27.90 -5.86
CA LEU A 91 -4.43 -27.63 -5.85
C LEU A 91 -5.28 -28.89 -6.07
N LYS A 92 -4.79 -29.87 -6.84
CA LYS A 92 -5.48 -31.16 -7.05
C LYS A 92 -5.35 -32.10 -5.86
N GLU A 93 -4.20 -32.11 -5.20
CA GLU A 93 -3.96 -32.91 -3.99
C GLU A 93 -4.89 -32.49 -2.85
N ASP A 94 -5.10 -31.18 -2.64
CA ASP A 94 -5.95 -30.65 -1.57
C ASP A 94 -7.46 -30.75 -1.87
N SER A 95 -7.84 -31.12 -3.10
CA SER A 95 -9.24 -31.27 -3.54
C SER A 95 -9.79 -32.70 -3.40
N ASN A 96 -8.99 -33.64 -2.86
CA ASN A 96 -9.32 -35.06 -2.72
C ASN A 96 -9.22 -35.51 -1.26
#